data_AF-A0A6M8FV93-F1
#
_entry.id   AF-A0A6M8FV93-F1
#
_cell.length_a   1.000
_cell.length_b   1.000
_cell.length_c   1.000
_cell.angle_alpha   90.00
_cell.angle_beta   90.00
_cell.angle_gamma   90.00
#
_symmetry.space_group_name_H-M   'P 1'
#
loop_
_entity.id
_entity.type
_entity.pdbx_description
1 polymer ?
#
loop_
_entity_poly.entity_id
_entity_poly.type
_entity_poly.pdbx_seq_one_letter_code
_entity_poly.pdbx_strand_id
1 'polypeptide(L)'
;MNEAIKKSLMFVSSDDFYLLTYSIIIVLDCLNCTKSREFKDYRKLPFIIEIVNNKKLAIILEASKTEPLHKKDKDFIFQSYSNGLAKRSETLKILFTLEKKGYISLTQGNIETLVNITLNKEKLPDGFLSRDVFSGEYANCESFKRTIQRSTSITLDTFLSKVYRDRGIKIWEI
;
A
#
# COMPACT_ATOMS: atom_id res chain seq x y z
N MET A 1 13.97 -20.67 6.20
CA MET A 1 12.74 -21.31 5.68
C MET A 1 11.81 -20.34 4.93
N ASN A 2 11.82 -19.02 5.23
CA ASN A 2 10.92 -18.03 4.59
C ASN A 2 11.32 -17.58 3.16
N GLU A 3 12.61 -17.47 2.85
CA GLU A 3 13.09 -17.02 1.52
C GLU A 3 12.64 -17.96 0.38
N ALA A 4 12.63 -19.28 0.62
CA ALA A 4 12.29 -20.27 -0.40
C ALA A 4 10.80 -20.21 -0.81
N ILE A 5 9.89 -19.95 0.14
CA ILE A 5 8.45 -19.82 -0.12
C ILE A 5 8.16 -18.50 -0.86
N LYS A 6 8.80 -17.39 -0.44
CA LYS A 6 8.72 -16.12 -1.18
C LYS A 6 9.30 -16.27 -2.60
N LYS A 7 10.42 -16.97 -2.73
CA LYS A 7 11.08 -17.24 -4.02
C LYS A 7 10.26 -18.17 -4.93
N SER A 8 9.55 -19.16 -4.38
CA SER A 8 8.66 -20.02 -5.19
C SER A 8 7.42 -19.28 -5.68
N LEU A 9 6.89 -18.33 -4.89
CA LEU A 9 5.84 -17.40 -5.31
C LEU A 9 6.33 -16.43 -6.40
N MET A 10 7.58 -15.98 -6.31
CA MET A 10 8.23 -15.09 -7.30
C MET A 10 8.60 -15.79 -8.62
N PHE A 11 8.64 -17.13 -8.67
CA PHE A 11 9.12 -17.88 -9.83
C PHE A 11 8.07 -18.02 -10.95
N VAL A 12 6.79 -17.73 -10.68
CA VAL A 12 5.75 -17.65 -11.72
C VAL A 12 5.74 -16.22 -12.26
N SER A 13 6.78 -15.90 -13.02
CA SER A 13 6.99 -14.61 -13.67
C SER A 13 6.08 -14.46 -14.89
N SER A 14 4.79 -14.22 -14.64
CA SER A 14 3.86 -13.60 -15.57
C SER A 14 3.02 -12.59 -14.79
N ASP A 15 3.66 -11.46 -14.49
CA ASP A 15 3.14 -10.27 -13.82
C ASP A 15 2.75 -10.41 -12.34
N ASP A 16 3.22 -9.44 -11.56
CA ASP A 16 3.29 -9.28 -10.09
C ASP A 16 1.95 -9.35 -9.30
N PHE A 17 0.93 -10.03 -9.81
CA PHE A 17 -0.44 -10.07 -9.28
C PHE A 17 -0.55 -10.76 -7.94
N TYR A 18 0.15 -11.87 -7.72
CA TYR A 18 0.13 -12.57 -6.43
C TYR A 18 0.73 -11.70 -5.34
N LEU A 19 1.94 -11.15 -5.58
CA LEU A 19 2.61 -10.28 -4.61
C LEU A 19 1.76 -9.03 -4.34
N LEU A 20 1.19 -8.41 -5.38
CA LEU A 20 0.30 -7.27 -5.21
C LEU A 20 -0.95 -7.63 -4.40
N THR A 21 -1.53 -8.81 -4.61
CA THR A 21 -2.68 -9.31 -3.84
C THR A 21 -2.34 -9.48 -2.36
N TYR A 22 -1.23 -10.12 -2.03
CA TYR A 22 -0.75 -10.24 -0.65
C TYR A 22 -0.52 -8.87 -0.03
N SER A 23 0.14 -7.97 -0.77
CA SER A 23 0.47 -6.62 -0.30
C SER A 23 -0.79 -5.80 0.00
N ILE A 24 -1.82 -5.88 -0.85
CA ILE A 24 -3.13 -5.26 -0.60
C ILE A 24 -3.68 -5.71 0.75
N ILE A 25 -3.76 -7.02 0.97
CA ILE A 25 -4.37 -7.59 2.18
C ILE A 25 -3.55 -7.23 3.43
N ILE A 26 -2.22 -7.32 3.36
CA ILE A 26 -1.31 -6.97 4.46
C ILE A 26 -1.43 -5.48 4.81
N VAL A 27 -1.47 -4.61 3.80
CA VAL A 27 -1.62 -3.16 4.04
C VAL A 27 -2.97 -2.86 4.68
N LEU A 28 -4.07 -3.45 4.20
CA LEU A 28 -5.40 -3.26 4.81
C LEU A 28 -5.45 -3.74 6.26
N ASP A 29 -4.86 -4.91 6.56
CA ASP A 29 -4.76 -5.43 7.93
C ASP A 29 -3.91 -4.52 8.82
N CYS A 30 -2.72 -4.12 8.35
CA CYS A 30 -1.83 -3.26 9.12
C CYS A 30 -2.43 -1.87 9.42
N LEU A 31 -3.21 -1.33 8.49
CA LEU A 31 -3.94 -0.08 8.67
C LEU A 31 -5.21 -0.22 9.51
N ASN A 32 -5.49 -1.45 10.00
CA ASN A 32 -6.68 -1.83 10.75
C ASN A 32 -7.98 -1.50 10.00
N CYS A 33 -7.98 -1.62 8.68
CA CYS A 33 -9.15 -1.41 7.83
C CYS A 33 -10.06 -2.64 7.84
N THR A 34 -10.52 -3.01 9.03
CA THR A 34 -11.39 -4.18 9.28
C THR A 34 -12.69 -3.72 9.95
N LYS A 35 -13.77 -4.48 9.76
CA LYS A 35 -15.08 -4.25 10.39
C LYS A 35 -15.66 -2.87 10.05
N SER A 36 -15.61 -1.91 10.98
CA SER A 36 -16.21 -0.57 10.87
C SER A 36 -15.26 0.50 10.32
N ARG A 37 -13.98 0.15 10.12
CA ARG A 37 -12.98 1.09 9.61
C ARG A 37 -12.67 0.81 8.14
N GLU A 38 -13.00 1.79 7.31
CA GLU A 38 -12.74 1.72 5.88
C GLU A 38 -11.39 2.37 5.51
N PHE A 39 -10.74 1.82 4.49
CA PHE A 39 -9.72 2.51 3.71
C PHE A 39 -10.43 3.37 2.66
N LYS A 40 -10.44 4.68 2.85
CA LYS A 40 -11.09 5.59 1.89
C LYS A 40 -10.24 5.77 0.66
N ASP A 41 -10.84 5.75 -0.52
CA ASP A 41 -10.20 5.97 -1.82
C ASP A 41 -9.05 4.98 -2.14
N TYR A 42 -9.40 3.89 -2.82
CA TYR A 42 -8.48 2.84 -3.24
C TYR A 42 -7.26 3.35 -4.02
N ARG A 43 -7.35 4.52 -4.68
CA ARG A 43 -6.28 5.04 -5.54
C ARG A 43 -5.00 5.34 -4.78
N LYS A 44 -5.07 5.53 -3.45
CA LYS A 44 -3.91 5.68 -2.58
C LYS A 44 -3.17 4.36 -2.35
N LEU A 45 -3.86 3.22 -2.44
CA LEU A 45 -3.37 1.92 -2.03
C LEU A 45 -2.08 1.48 -2.75
N PRO A 46 -1.94 1.63 -4.09
CA PRO A 46 -0.73 1.22 -4.79
C PRO A 46 0.52 1.96 -4.29
N PHE A 47 0.40 3.26 -4.00
CA PHE A 47 1.50 4.06 -3.47
C PHE A 47 1.92 3.62 -2.07
N ILE A 48 0.95 3.28 -1.22
CA ILE A 48 1.23 2.75 0.11
C ILE A 48 1.93 1.39 0.02
N ILE A 49 1.50 0.53 -0.91
CA ILE A 49 2.12 -0.77 -1.15
C ILE A 49 3.60 -0.63 -1.53
N GLU A 50 3.94 0.30 -2.43
CA GLU A 50 5.35 0.54 -2.81
C GLU A 50 6.20 0.91 -1.58
N ILE A 51 5.65 1.71 -0.65
CA ILE A 51 6.34 2.11 0.58
C ILE A 51 6.48 0.93 1.55
N VAL A 52 5.39 0.19 1.78
CA VAL A 52 5.34 -0.91 2.76
C VAL A 52 6.21 -2.08 2.33
N ASN A 53 6.29 -2.37 1.03
CA ASN A 53 7.12 -3.44 0.50
C ASN A 53 8.61 -3.10 0.44
N ASN A 54 8.99 -1.83 0.67
CA ASN A 54 10.36 -1.37 0.52
C ASN A 54 10.89 -0.69 1.78
N LYS A 55 11.70 -1.41 2.54
CA LYS A 55 12.33 -0.91 3.77
C LYS A 55 13.09 0.39 3.57
N LYS A 56 13.77 0.56 2.42
CA LYS A 56 14.54 1.77 2.13
C LYS A 56 13.62 2.99 1.97
N LEU A 57 12.47 2.84 1.30
CA LEU A 57 11.49 3.93 1.19
C LEU A 57 10.92 4.32 2.56
N ALA A 58 10.59 3.34 3.41
CA ALA A 58 10.11 3.62 4.76
C ALA A 58 11.12 4.44 5.58
N ILE A 59 12.41 4.05 5.55
CA ILE A 59 13.48 4.78 6.25
C ILE A 59 13.65 6.20 5.71
N ILE A 60 13.69 6.37 4.38
CA ILE A 60 13.85 7.69 3.75
C ILE A 60 12.67 8.60 4.14
N LEU A 61 11.45 8.08 4.14
CA LEU A 61 10.25 8.85 4.50
C LEU A 61 10.22 9.27 5.98
N GLU A 62 10.78 8.44 6.86
CA GLU A 62 10.91 8.75 8.29
C GLU A 62 11.99 9.81 8.52
N ALA A 63 13.16 9.68 7.87
CA ALA A 63 14.29 10.62 7.97
C ALA A 63 13.98 12.00 7.37
N SER A 64 13.18 12.08 6.31
CA SER A 64 12.84 13.35 5.67
C SER A 64 11.99 14.29 6.54
N LYS A 65 11.56 13.87 7.73
CA LYS A 65 10.87 14.74 8.69
C LYS A 65 11.81 15.79 9.30
N THR A 66 13.09 15.47 9.38
CA THR A 66 14.10 16.29 10.06
C THR A 66 15.08 16.94 9.09
N GLU A 67 15.32 16.32 7.94
CA GLU A 67 16.35 16.76 7.00
C GLU A 67 15.88 16.79 5.53
N PRO A 68 16.42 17.71 4.71
CA PRO A 68 16.14 17.73 3.28
C PRO A 68 16.75 16.52 2.58
N LEU A 69 16.00 15.93 1.66
CA LEU A 69 16.43 14.74 0.93
C LEU A 69 17.55 15.00 -0.08
N HIS A 70 18.52 14.07 -0.14
CA HIS A 70 19.50 14.02 -1.20
C HIS A 70 18.87 13.66 -2.55
N LYS A 71 19.53 14.06 -3.64
CA LYS A 71 19.05 13.81 -5.02
C LYS A 71 18.73 12.34 -5.28
N LYS A 72 19.61 11.41 -4.87
CA LYS A 72 19.41 9.96 -5.07
C LYS A 72 18.16 9.45 -4.35
N ASP A 73 17.87 9.97 -3.16
CA ASP A 73 16.67 9.57 -2.41
C ASP A 73 15.41 10.16 -3.03
N LYS A 74 15.50 11.37 -3.58
CA LYS A 74 14.40 11.96 -4.37
C LYS A 74 14.09 11.13 -5.61
N ASP A 75 15.10 10.72 -6.36
CA ASP A 75 14.92 9.86 -7.55
C ASP A 75 14.27 8.52 -7.15
N PHE A 76 14.69 7.95 -6.02
CA PHE A 76 14.13 6.69 -5.51
C PHE A 76 12.67 6.82 -5.07
N ILE A 77 12.30 7.91 -4.40
CA ILE A 77 10.90 8.21 -4.05
C ILE A 77 10.08 8.47 -5.32
N PHE A 78 10.62 9.20 -6.31
CA PHE A 78 9.93 9.44 -7.57
C PHE A 78 9.67 8.15 -8.35
N GLN A 79 10.59 7.19 -8.30
CA GLN A 79 10.36 5.87 -8.89
C GLN A 79 9.18 5.15 -8.20
N SER A 80 9.08 5.24 -6.87
CA SER A 80 7.94 4.66 -6.13
C SER A 80 6.60 5.29 -6.52
N TYR A 81 6.59 6.60 -6.79
CA TYR A 81 5.41 7.29 -7.31
C TYR A 81 5.02 6.74 -8.69
N SER A 82 6.00 6.62 -9.59
CA SER A 82 5.77 6.14 -10.96
C SER A 82 5.24 4.71 -10.97
N ASN A 83 5.80 3.84 -10.12
CA ASN A 83 5.34 2.46 -9.95
C ASN A 83 3.91 2.41 -9.39
N GLY A 84 3.62 3.19 -8.35
CA GLY A 84 2.29 3.27 -7.75
C GLY A 84 1.24 3.74 -8.75
N LEU A 85 1.58 4.73 -9.59
CA LEU A 85 0.72 5.22 -10.66
C LEU A 85 0.45 4.12 -11.70
N ALA A 86 1.49 3.40 -12.14
CA ALA A 86 1.38 2.33 -13.11
C ALA A 86 0.49 1.18 -12.64
N LYS A 87 0.53 0.84 -11.34
CA LYS A 87 -0.22 -0.30 -10.74
C LYS A 87 -1.68 0.01 -10.38
N ARG A 88 -2.19 1.21 -10.66
CA ARG A 88 -3.56 1.60 -10.26
C ARG A 88 -4.64 0.75 -10.91
N SER A 89 -4.49 0.43 -12.20
CA SER A 89 -5.50 -0.34 -12.94
C SER A 89 -5.58 -1.78 -12.46
N GLU A 90 -4.41 -2.37 -12.21
CA GLU A 90 -4.21 -3.73 -11.73
C GLU A 90 -4.74 -3.87 -10.31
N THR A 91 -4.45 -2.88 -9.46
CA THR A 91 -4.98 -2.84 -8.09
C THR A 91 -6.51 -2.86 -8.09
N LEU A 92 -7.16 -2.04 -8.93
CA LEU A 92 -8.63 -2.05 -9.02
C LEU A 92 -9.18 -3.43 -9.47
N LYS A 93 -8.57 -4.05 -10.48
CA LYS A 93 -8.95 -5.39 -10.97
C LYS A 93 -8.81 -6.45 -9.87
N ILE A 94 -7.74 -6.39 -9.08
CA ILE A 94 -7.53 -7.30 -7.94
C ILE A 94 -8.59 -7.05 -6.87
N LEU A 95 -8.90 -5.80 -6.55
CA LEU A 95 -9.92 -5.46 -5.54
C LEU A 95 -11.29 -6.04 -5.92
N PHE A 96 -11.73 -5.90 -7.17
CA PHE A 96 -12.98 -6.54 -7.63
C PHE A 96 -12.93 -8.08 -7.52
N THR A 97 -11.78 -8.69 -7.79
CA THR A 97 -11.60 -10.14 -7.64
C THR A 97 -11.68 -10.56 -6.17
N LEU A 98 -11.03 -9.82 -5.27
CA LEU A 98 -11.05 -10.08 -3.83
C LEU A 98 -12.44 -9.89 -3.23
N GLU A 99 -13.19 -8.90 -3.71
CA GLU A 99 -14.57 -8.67 -3.31
C GLU A 99 -15.48 -9.83 -3.74
N LYS A 100 -15.39 -10.27 -5.00
CA LYS A 100 -16.13 -11.44 -5.50
C LYS A 100 -15.84 -12.72 -4.71
N LYS A 101 -14.64 -12.84 -4.14
CA LYS A 101 -14.23 -13.95 -3.26
C LYS A 101 -14.62 -13.74 -1.79
N GLY A 102 -15.12 -12.56 -1.43
CA GLY A 102 -15.56 -12.21 -0.08
C GLY A 102 -14.44 -11.83 0.89
N TYR A 103 -13.20 -11.66 0.43
CA TYR A 103 -12.06 -11.31 1.28
C TYR A 103 -12.03 -9.82 1.65
N ILE A 104 -12.62 -8.98 0.81
CA ILE A 104 -12.83 -7.56 1.07
C ILE A 104 -14.27 -7.18 0.73
N SER A 105 -14.69 -6.02 1.21
CA SER A 105 -15.94 -5.36 0.81
C SER A 105 -15.59 -4.02 0.17
N LEU A 106 -16.19 -3.70 -0.97
CA LEU A 106 -16.08 -2.39 -1.60
C LEU A 106 -17.35 -1.59 -1.34
N THR A 107 -17.19 -0.35 -0.89
CA THR A 107 -18.30 0.58 -0.65
C THR A 107 -18.10 1.83 -1.48
N GLN A 108 -19.20 2.38 -2.00
CA GLN A 108 -19.14 3.66 -2.70
C GLN A 108 -18.78 4.76 -1.69
N GLY A 109 -17.76 5.55 -2.02
CA GLY A 109 -17.37 6.70 -1.22
C GLY A 109 -18.32 7.88 -1.40
N ASN A 110 -18.01 8.99 -0.74
CA ASN A 110 -18.84 10.21 -0.77
C ASN A 110 -18.96 10.86 -2.17
N ILE A 111 -18.12 10.45 -3.12
CA ILE A 111 -18.15 10.87 -4.52
C ILE A 111 -18.26 9.59 -5.34
N GLU A 112 -19.09 9.59 -6.39
CA GLU A 112 -19.46 8.38 -7.13
C GLU A 112 -18.26 7.56 -7.66
N THR A 113 -17.13 8.21 -7.90
CA THR A 113 -15.90 7.60 -8.44
C THR A 113 -14.95 7.07 -7.36
N LEU A 114 -15.22 7.34 -6.09
CA LEU A 114 -14.39 6.87 -4.98
C LEU A 114 -14.88 5.52 -4.50
N VAL A 115 -13.96 4.56 -4.41
CA VAL A 115 -14.23 3.25 -3.82
C VAL A 115 -13.47 3.15 -2.51
N ASN A 116 -14.18 2.86 -1.44
CA ASN A 116 -13.63 2.55 -0.14
C ASN A 116 -13.50 1.03 0.01
N ILE A 117 -12.57 0.58 0.85
CA ILE A 117 -12.24 -0.83 1.03
C ILE A 117 -12.28 -1.20 2.50
N THR A 118 -12.91 -2.33 2.82
CA THR A 118 -12.84 -2.96 4.14
C THR A 118 -12.37 -4.40 4.00
N LEU A 119 -11.44 -4.83 4.84
CA LEU A 119 -10.94 -6.20 4.90
C LEU A 119 -11.89 -7.07 5.74
N ASN A 120 -12.37 -8.16 5.15
CA ASN A 120 -13.18 -9.18 5.81
C ASN A 120 -12.22 -10.24 6.38
N LYS A 121 -11.51 -9.88 7.45
CA LYS A 121 -10.39 -10.67 8.00
C LYS A 121 -10.80 -12.10 8.38
N GLU A 122 -12.04 -12.27 8.84
CA GLU A 122 -12.64 -13.56 9.19
C GLU A 122 -12.88 -14.50 8.00
N LYS A 123 -12.81 -14.00 6.77
CA LYS A 123 -12.94 -14.81 5.55
C LYS A 123 -11.60 -15.28 4.99
N LEU A 124 -10.48 -14.79 5.52
CA LEU A 124 -9.15 -15.19 5.07
C LEU A 124 -8.80 -16.59 5.58
N PRO A 125 -7.98 -17.37 4.85
CA PRO A 125 -7.43 -18.62 5.35
C PRO A 125 -6.60 -18.43 6.62
N ASP A 126 -6.58 -19.44 7.48
CA ASP A 126 -5.77 -19.43 8.68
C ASP A 126 -4.29 -19.26 8.35
N GLY A 127 -3.60 -18.42 9.14
CA GLY A 127 -2.18 -18.13 8.95
C GLY A 127 -1.86 -17.22 7.76
N PHE A 128 -2.83 -16.78 6.96
CA PHE A 128 -2.60 -15.89 5.80
C PHE A 128 -1.87 -14.59 6.19
N LEU A 129 -2.21 -14.04 7.36
CA LEU A 129 -1.62 -12.82 7.92
C LEU A 129 -0.48 -13.11 8.91
N SER A 130 0.27 -14.20 8.70
CA SER A 130 1.35 -14.58 9.61
C SER A 130 2.42 -13.49 9.71
N ARG A 131 2.56 -12.93 10.91
CA ARG A 131 3.56 -11.91 11.21
C ARG A 131 4.98 -12.45 11.13
N ASP A 132 5.18 -13.76 11.25
CA ASP A 132 6.50 -14.38 11.11
C ASP A 132 6.97 -14.35 9.65
N VAL A 133 6.04 -14.48 8.70
CA VAL A 133 6.34 -14.45 7.25
C VAL A 133 6.46 -13.01 6.74
N PHE A 134 5.60 -12.11 7.22
CA PHE A 134 5.49 -10.73 6.73
C PHE A 134 6.00 -9.67 7.73
N SER A 135 6.93 -10.05 8.61
CA SER A 135 7.46 -9.19 9.68
C SER A 135 8.04 -7.88 9.15
N GLY A 136 8.75 -7.93 8.01
CA GLY A 136 9.33 -6.74 7.38
C GLY A 136 8.27 -5.77 6.88
N GLU A 137 7.24 -6.28 6.21
CA GLU A 137 6.11 -5.52 5.68
C GLU A 137 5.31 -4.88 6.81
N TYR A 138 5.03 -5.61 7.89
CA TYR A 138 4.38 -5.05 9.08
C TYR A 138 5.24 -3.95 9.74
N ALA A 139 6.55 -4.15 9.89
CA ALA A 139 7.45 -3.15 10.47
C ALA A 139 7.53 -1.87 9.61
N ASN A 140 7.63 -2.01 8.29
CA ASN A 140 7.60 -0.88 7.36
C ASN A 140 6.28 -0.13 7.44
N CYS A 141 5.16 -0.87 7.56
CA CYS A 141 3.85 -0.27 7.70
C CYS A 141 3.67 0.48 9.03
N GLU A 142 4.26 0.02 10.14
CA GLU A 142 4.30 0.80 11.39
C GLU A 142 5.09 2.11 11.23
N SER A 143 6.25 2.08 10.55
CA SER A 143 6.99 3.31 10.21
C SER A 143 6.16 4.25 9.33
N PHE A 144 5.48 3.71 8.31
CA PHE A 144 4.59 4.46 7.45
C PHE A 144 3.44 5.13 8.23
N LYS A 145 2.76 4.40 9.12
CA LYS A 145 1.66 4.95 9.95
C LYS A 145 2.12 6.11 10.84
N ARG A 146 3.32 5.99 11.42
CA ARG A 146 3.93 7.07 12.23
C ARG A 146 4.33 8.27 11.38
N THR A 147 4.64 8.05 10.11
CA THR A 147 5.05 9.10 9.18
C THR A 147 3.88 9.83 8.56
N ILE A 148 2.90 9.10 8.03
CA ILE A 148 1.73 9.63 7.35
C ILE A 148 0.49 9.31 8.17
N GLN A 149 0.20 10.18 9.14
CA GLN A 149 -0.97 10.03 9.99
C GLN A 149 -2.27 10.13 9.19
N ARG A 150 -3.28 9.35 9.60
CA ARG A 150 -4.62 9.34 9.01
C ARG A 150 -4.62 8.99 7.51
N SER A 151 -3.63 8.23 7.04
CA SER A 151 -3.50 7.78 5.64
C SER A 151 -4.77 7.11 5.09
N THR A 152 -5.54 6.42 5.94
CA THR A 152 -6.79 5.77 5.57
C THR A 152 -7.93 6.74 5.24
N SER A 153 -7.93 7.98 5.75
CA SER A 153 -9.08 8.90 5.63
C SER A 153 -8.80 10.18 4.84
N ILE A 154 -7.54 10.61 4.71
CA ILE A 154 -7.17 11.78 3.91
C ILE A 154 -7.45 11.56 2.42
N THR A 155 -7.62 12.64 1.66
CA THR A 155 -7.81 12.60 0.20
C THR A 155 -6.54 12.11 -0.50
N LEU A 156 -6.67 11.65 -1.75
CA LEU A 156 -5.53 11.32 -2.60
C LEU A 156 -4.57 12.50 -2.73
N ASP A 157 -5.07 13.70 -2.98
CA ASP A 157 -4.23 14.89 -3.13
C ASP A 157 -3.43 15.22 -1.85
N THR A 158 -4.08 15.20 -0.69
CA THR A 158 -3.38 15.40 0.60
C THR A 158 -2.36 14.30 0.85
N PHE A 159 -2.68 13.06 0.48
CA PHE A 159 -1.74 11.94 0.59
C PHE A 159 -0.51 12.16 -0.32
N LEU A 160 -0.72 12.49 -1.60
CA LEU A 160 0.36 12.71 -2.56
C LEU A 160 1.23 13.91 -2.17
N SER A 161 0.64 14.99 -1.66
CA SER A 161 1.38 16.12 -1.11
C SER A 161 2.28 15.67 0.04
N LYS A 162 1.67 15.00 1.03
CA LYS A 162 2.37 14.53 2.23
C LYS A 162 3.40 13.45 2.00
N VAL A 163 3.38 12.72 0.88
CA VAL A 163 4.36 11.65 0.59
C VAL A 163 5.41 12.14 -0.40
N TYR A 164 5.05 13.01 -1.35
CA TYR A 164 5.90 13.38 -2.48
C TYR A 164 6.17 14.90 -2.53
N ARG A 165 5.14 15.75 -2.65
CA ARG A 165 5.34 17.19 -2.93
C ARG A 165 6.06 17.92 -1.80
N ASP A 166 5.67 17.67 -0.55
CA ASP A 166 6.27 18.29 0.64
C ASP A 166 7.75 17.90 0.82
N ARG A 167 8.20 16.86 0.11
CA ARG A 167 9.60 16.39 0.06
C ARG A 167 10.37 16.89 -1.16
N GLY A 168 9.79 17.82 -1.92
CA GLY A 168 10.39 18.41 -3.12
C GLY A 168 10.41 17.47 -4.32
N ILE A 169 9.52 16.48 -4.36
CA ILE A 169 9.33 15.61 -5.51
C ILE A 169 8.29 16.23 -6.43
N LYS A 170 8.66 16.44 -7.70
CA LYS A 170 7.72 16.92 -8.72
C LYS A 170 6.92 15.74 -9.24
N ILE A 171 5.61 15.78 -9.03
CA ILE A 171 4.66 14.77 -9.51
C ILE A 171 3.62 15.43 -10.40
N TRP A 172 3.04 14.65 -11.32
CA TRP A 172 1.97 15.10 -12.21
C TRP A 172 0.63 15.20 -11.45
N GLU A 173 -0.27 16.07 -11.89
CA GLU A 173 -1.66 16.06 -11.40
C GLU A 173 -2.39 14.81 -11.93
N ILE A 174 -3.23 14.19 -11.09
CA ILE A 174 -3.88 12.89 -11.34
C ILE A 174 -5.28 12.82 -10.71
#